data_AF-A0AAC9ILP4-F1
#
_entry.id   AF-A0AAC9ILP4-F1
#
_cell.length_a   1.000
_cell.length_b   1.000
_cell.length_c   1.000
_cell.angle_alpha   90.00
_cell.angle_beta   90.00
_cell.angle_gamma   90.00
#
_symmetry.space_group_name_H-M   'P 1'
#
loop_
_entity.id
_entity.type
_entity.pdbx_description
1 polymer ?
#
loop_
_entity_poly.entity_id
_entity_poly.type
_entity_poly.pdbx_seq_one_letter_code
_entity_poly.pdbx_strand_id
1 'polypeptide(L)'
;MINQIEYLGRSFAAKDTKNYNVVHYGDIVYTKSPTGEFPYGIIKQSFIKERVAVSPLYGVFKVKNFYMANILHFYFSNPINVQNYLQSIIQKGAKNTISITNQSFLKKRLYLPIDEKEIKKISSLLSAIESKKTVEMNILERLKNQKKHFLQQMFI
;
A
#
# COMPACT_ATOMS: atom_id res chain seq x y z
N MET A 1 3.49 -3.80 1.10
CA MET A 1 4.94 -3.52 1.17
C MET A 1 5.66 -4.62 0.43
N ILE A 2 6.86 -4.34 -0.10
CA ILE A 2 7.65 -5.29 -0.87
C ILE A 2 9.01 -5.44 -0.16
N ASN A 3 9.50 -6.67 -0.02
CA ASN A 3 10.84 -6.93 0.50
C ASN A 3 11.88 -6.43 -0.53
N GLN A 4 12.71 -5.47 -0.12
CA GLN A 4 13.68 -4.83 -1.03
C GLN A 4 14.77 -5.81 -1.49
N ILE A 5 15.15 -6.79 -0.68
CA ILE A 5 16.17 -7.76 -1.06
C ILE A 5 15.59 -8.71 -2.11
N GLU A 6 14.38 -9.22 -1.90
CA GLU A 6 13.70 -10.10 -2.87
C GLU A 6 13.41 -9.36 -4.19
N TYR A 7 13.05 -8.07 -4.13
CA TYR A 7 12.63 -7.32 -5.31
C TYR A 7 13.77 -6.58 -6.04
N LEU A 8 14.78 -6.09 -5.31
CA LEU A 8 15.86 -5.24 -5.86
C LEU A 8 17.26 -5.84 -5.66
N GLY A 9 17.39 -6.99 -5.00
CA GLY A 9 18.67 -7.63 -4.70
C GLY A 9 19.53 -6.90 -3.67
N ARG A 10 19.05 -5.80 -3.08
CA ARG A 10 19.81 -4.99 -2.10
C ARG A 10 18.90 -4.27 -1.11
N SER A 11 19.42 -4.01 0.08
CA SER A 11 18.76 -3.19 1.10
C SER A 11 19.20 -1.72 0.99
N PHE A 12 18.26 -0.79 1.11
CA PHE A 12 18.54 0.64 1.26
C PHE A 12 18.53 1.10 2.73
N ALA A 13 18.47 0.17 3.68
CA ALA A 13 18.56 0.49 5.10
C ALA A 13 19.98 0.98 5.46
N ALA A 14 20.05 1.92 6.41
CA ALA A 14 21.30 2.38 6.97
C ALA A 14 21.98 1.25 7.79
N LYS A 15 23.31 1.31 7.93
CA LYS A 15 24.08 0.35 8.75
C LYS A 15 23.61 0.32 10.22
N ASP A 16 23.13 1.44 10.74
CA ASP A 16 22.47 1.55 12.04
C ASP A 16 20.96 1.76 11.85
N THR A 17 20.15 0.85 12.41
CA THR A 17 18.69 0.85 12.31
C THR A 17 18.00 1.18 13.64
N LYS A 18 18.74 1.59 14.69
CA LYS A 18 18.16 1.88 16.01
C LYS A 18 17.01 2.90 16.00
N ASN A 19 17.03 3.83 15.04
CA ASN A 19 16.01 4.88 14.91
C ASN A 19 14.86 4.53 13.96
N TYR A 20 14.87 3.33 13.35
CA TYR A 20 13.85 2.94 12.38
C TYR A 20 12.51 2.66 13.08
N ASN A 21 11.42 2.93 12.37
CA ASN A 21 10.09 2.55 12.85
C ASN A 21 9.90 1.04 12.64
N VAL A 22 9.17 0.40 13.55
CA VAL A 22 8.81 -1.02 13.44
C VAL A 22 7.36 -1.15 12.99
N VAL A 23 7.15 -1.78 11.84
CA VAL A 23 5.83 -2.09 11.29
C VAL A 23 5.43 -3.51 11.68
N HIS A 24 4.19 -3.66 12.14
CA HIS A 24 3.59 -4.95 12.47
C HIS A 24 2.55 -5.36 11.43
N TYR A 25 2.15 -6.63 11.46
CA TYR A 25 1.02 -7.13 10.68
C TYR A 25 -0.24 -6.31 10.97
N GLY A 26 -0.88 -5.78 9.92
CA GLY A 26 -2.09 -4.98 10.01
C GLY A 26 -1.89 -3.47 10.18
N ASP A 27 -0.67 -3.00 10.44
CA ASP A 27 -0.38 -1.56 10.53
C ASP A 27 -0.56 -0.87 9.17
N ILE A 28 -0.96 0.40 9.19
CA ILE A 28 -0.97 1.27 8.01
C ILE A 28 0.39 1.97 7.90
N VAL A 29 0.97 1.91 6.71
CA VAL A 29 2.22 2.55 6.35
C VAL A 29 1.98 3.61 5.28
N TYR A 30 2.47 4.81 5.52
CA TYR A 30 2.42 5.93 4.59
C TYR A 30 3.83 6.34 4.16
N THR A 31 4.08 6.31 2.85
CA THR A 31 5.33 6.78 2.24
C THR A 31 5.13 8.21 1.72
N LYS A 32 5.96 9.16 2.15
CA LYS A 32 5.87 10.59 1.78
C LYS A 32 6.58 10.91 0.45
N SER A 33 6.67 9.93 -0.44
CA SER A 33 7.42 10.03 -1.70
C SER A 33 6.46 9.99 -2.87
N PRO A 34 6.43 11.02 -3.74
CA PRO A 34 5.62 10.99 -4.95
C PRO A 34 5.95 9.76 -5.80
N THR A 35 4.95 9.06 -6.32
CA THR A 35 5.15 7.87 -7.16
C THR A 35 3.99 7.70 -8.13
N GLY A 36 4.27 7.76 -9.44
CA GLY A 36 3.25 7.58 -10.48
C GLY A 36 2.03 8.49 -10.27
N GLU A 37 0.85 7.89 -10.21
CA GLU A 37 -0.44 8.57 -9.97
C GLU A 37 -0.63 9.07 -8.53
N PHE A 38 0.31 8.81 -7.62
CA PHE A 38 0.26 9.23 -6.21
C PHE A 38 1.23 10.40 -5.96
N PRO A 39 0.85 11.65 -6.31
CA PRO A 39 1.74 12.81 -6.16
C PRO A 39 2.05 13.15 -4.70
N TYR A 40 1.25 12.61 -3.76
CA TYR A 40 1.39 12.80 -2.32
C TYR A 40 1.91 11.57 -1.58
N GLY A 41 2.30 10.52 -2.33
CA GLY A 41 2.76 9.25 -1.79
C GLY A 41 1.65 8.26 -1.49
N ILE A 42 2.03 7.10 -0.93
CA ILE A 42 1.20 5.89 -0.93
C ILE A 42 0.87 5.48 0.51
N ILE A 43 -0.39 5.11 0.75
CA ILE A 43 -0.86 4.59 2.04
C ILE A 43 -1.29 3.15 1.84
N LYS A 44 -0.69 2.20 2.56
CA LYS A 44 -1.02 0.76 2.46
C LYS A 44 -0.97 0.06 3.82
N GLN A 45 -1.83 -0.94 3.98
CA GLN A 45 -1.72 -1.91 5.07
C GLN A 45 -0.51 -2.85 4.89
N SER A 46 0.11 -3.20 6.01
CA SER A 46 1.08 -4.28 6.11
C SER A 46 0.39 -5.64 6.15
N PHE A 47 0.70 -6.51 5.19
CA PHE A 47 0.32 -7.93 5.21
C PHE A 47 1.50 -8.85 5.59
N ILE A 48 2.64 -8.28 5.96
CA ILE A 48 3.84 -9.04 6.38
C ILE A 48 3.62 -9.46 7.83
N LYS A 49 3.77 -10.76 8.12
CA LYS A 49 3.49 -11.34 9.45
C LYS A 49 4.61 -11.01 10.44
N GLU A 50 5.82 -10.91 9.94
CA GLU A 50 7.04 -10.57 10.67
C GLU A 50 7.11 -9.07 10.96
N ARG A 51 7.90 -8.69 11.97
CA ARG A 51 8.20 -7.28 12.24
C ARG A 51 9.15 -6.74 11.18
N VAL A 52 8.80 -5.60 10.59
CA VAL A 52 9.59 -4.98 9.53
C VAL A 52 10.11 -3.63 9.98
N ALA A 53 11.43 -3.42 9.91
CA ALA A 53 12.02 -2.10 10.11
C ALA A 53 11.83 -1.24 8.86
N VAL A 54 11.31 -0.03 9.02
CA VAL A 54 11.14 0.95 7.94
C VAL A 54 11.78 2.29 8.32
N SER A 55 12.21 3.04 7.30
CA SER A 55 12.83 4.35 7.48
C SER A 55 11.97 5.26 8.37
N PRO A 56 12.59 6.10 9.24
CA PRO A 56 11.88 7.10 10.04
C PRO A 56 11.00 8.06 9.21
N LEU A 57 11.28 8.17 7.91
CA LEU A 57 10.52 9.00 6.98
C LEU A 57 9.10 8.47 6.73
N TYR A 58 8.84 7.20 7.02
CA TYR A 58 7.55 6.56 6.81
C TYR A 58 6.65 6.83 8.01
N GLY A 59 5.39 7.17 7.75
CA GLY A 59 4.37 7.16 8.80
C GLY A 59 3.93 5.72 9.06
N VAL A 60 3.93 5.30 10.33
CA VAL A 60 3.44 3.98 10.76
C VAL A 60 2.31 4.19 11.75
N PHE A 61 1.13 3.65 11.45
CA PHE A 61 -0.10 3.92 12.19
C PHE A 61 -0.80 2.61 12.54
N LYS A 62 -1.06 2.43 13.84
CA LYS A 62 -1.89 1.33 14.33
C LYS A 62 -3.36 1.66 14.08
N VAL A 63 -4.11 0.66 13.60
CA VAL A 63 -5.55 0.77 13.37
C VAL A 63 -6.28 -0.10 14.38
N LYS A 64 -7.51 0.30 14.75
CA LYS A 64 -8.33 -0.38 15.77
C LYS A 64 -8.46 -1.89 15.52
N ASN A 65 -8.60 -2.31 14.27
CA ASN A 65 -8.61 -3.72 13.90
C ASN A 65 -8.09 -3.93 12.47
N PHE A 66 -7.71 -5.18 12.17
CA PHE A 66 -7.15 -5.58 10.89
C PHE A 66 -8.09 -5.34 9.69
N TYR A 67 -9.39 -5.61 9.87
CA TYR A 67 -10.39 -5.46 8.81
C TYR A 67 -10.59 -3.99 8.42
N MET A 68 -10.58 -3.08 9.41
CA MET A 68 -10.62 -1.64 9.17
C MET A 68 -9.37 -1.16 8.43
N ALA A 69 -8.19 -1.65 8.80
CA ALA A 69 -6.96 -1.36 8.05
C ALA A 69 -7.03 -1.85 6.60
N ASN A 70 -7.70 -2.97 6.34
CA ASN A 70 -7.92 -3.46 4.98
C ASN A 70 -8.91 -2.59 4.19
N ILE A 71 -9.99 -2.11 4.81
CA ILE A 71 -10.87 -1.11 4.17
C ILE A 71 -10.07 0.15 3.81
N LEU A 72 -9.25 0.66 4.73
CA LEU A 72 -8.38 1.80 4.47
C LEU A 72 -7.36 1.53 3.35
N HIS A 73 -6.81 0.31 3.28
CA HIS A 73 -5.90 -0.10 2.20
C HIS A 73 -6.56 0.08 0.83
N PHE A 74 -7.78 -0.44 0.66
CA PHE A 74 -8.53 -0.32 -0.61
C PHE A 74 -9.06 1.09 -0.85
N TYR A 75 -9.44 1.81 0.20
CA TYR A 75 -9.84 3.21 0.07
C TYR A 75 -8.69 4.06 -0.50
N PHE A 76 -7.49 3.91 0.06
CA PHE A 76 -6.30 4.65 -0.36
C PHE A 76 -5.55 4.01 -1.54
N SER A 77 -6.00 2.88 -2.08
CA SER A 77 -5.47 2.39 -3.36
C SER A 77 -6.00 3.21 -4.55
N ASN A 78 -7.03 4.03 -4.34
CA ASN A 78 -7.51 4.99 -5.34
C ASN A 78 -6.74 6.32 -5.23
N PRO A 79 -6.05 6.77 -6.30
CA PRO A 79 -5.30 8.04 -6.30
C PRO A 79 -6.15 9.26 -5.93
N ILE A 80 -7.41 9.30 -6.35
CA ILE A 80 -8.34 10.41 -6.05
C ILE A 80 -8.60 10.50 -4.55
N ASN A 81 -8.79 9.36 -3.88
CA ASN A 81 -9.01 9.33 -2.44
C ASN A 81 -7.77 9.78 -1.66
N VAL A 82 -6.58 9.34 -2.08
CA VAL A 82 -5.32 9.79 -1.50
C VAL A 82 -5.13 11.29 -1.67
N GLN A 83 -5.37 11.81 -2.88
CA GLN A 83 -5.31 13.23 -3.16
C GLN A 83 -6.29 14.02 -2.30
N ASN A 84 -7.56 13.63 -2.30
CA ASN A 84 -8.60 14.29 -1.52
C ASN A 84 -8.30 14.29 -0.03
N TYR A 85 -7.70 13.21 0.50
CA TYR A 85 -7.31 13.12 1.90
C TYR A 85 -6.10 14.01 2.20
N LEU A 86 -5.02 13.90 1.42
CA LEU A 86 -3.73 14.48 1.75
C LEU A 86 -3.54 15.95 1.33
N GLN A 87 -4.19 16.40 0.25
CA GLN A 87 -3.91 17.72 -0.34
C GLN A 87 -4.08 18.89 0.64
N SER A 88 -5.03 18.80 1.56
CA SER A 88 -5.35 19.86 2.52
C SER A 88 -4.49 19.85 3.79
N ILE A 89 -3.68 18.81 3.99
CA ILE A 89 -2.91 18.59 5.23
C ILE A 89 -1.40 18.44 4.99
N ILE A 90 -0.99 18.41 3.72
CA ILE A 90 0.40 18.40 3.28
C ILE A 90 0.90 19.83 3.06
N GLN A 91 2.14 20.07 3.46
CA GLN A 91 2.91 21.24 3.08
C GLN A 91 3.96 20.83 2.05
N LYS A 92 4.02 21.54 0.92
CA LYS A 92 5.08 21.36 -0.08
C LYS A 92 6.26 22.28 0.30
N GLY A 93 7.41 21.68 0.56
CA GLY A 93 8.67 22.40 0.75
C GLY A 93 9.42 22.62 -0.55
N ALA A 94 10.63 23.18 -0.44
CA ALA A 94 11.56 23.32 -1.56
C ALA A 94 11.80 21.96 -2.24
N LYS A 95 12.04 21.97 -3.56
CA LYS A 95 12.23 20.78 -4.41
C LYS A 95 11.05 19.78 -4.42
N ASN A 96 9.81 20.27 -4.23
CA ASN A 96 8.60 19.43 -4.13
C ASN A 96 8.62 18.40 -2.97
N THR A 97 9.40 18.66 -1.92
CA THR A 97 9.45 17.79 -0.75
C THR A 97 8.12 17.84 -0.01
N ILE A 98 7.53 16.68 0.29
CA ILE A 98 6.28 16.59 1.04
C ILE A 98 6.60 16.58 2.54
N SER A 99 6.07 17.57 3.26
CA SER A 99 6.13 17.63 4.71
C SER A 99 4.74 17.46 5.32
N ILE A 100 4.62 16.48 6.21
CA ILE A 100 3.44 16.25 7.04
C ILE A 100 3.85 15.51 8.31
N THR A 101 3.33 15.98 9.45
CA THR A 101 3.54 15.34 10.76
C THR A 101 2.54 14.22 10.97
N ASN A 102 2.87 13.24 11.82
CA ASN A 102 1.94 12.15 12.17
C ASN A 102 0.63 12.69 12.77
N GLN A 103 0.72 13.76 13.57
CA GLN A 103 -0.46 14.40 14.14
C GLN A 103 -1.34 15.03 13.04
N SER A 104 -0.75 15.74 12.06
CA SER A 104 -1.50 16.32 10.94
C SER A 104 -2.19 15.24 10.10
N PHE A 105 -1.47 14.13 9.82
CA PHE A 105 -2.02 12.99 9.10
C PHE A 105 -3.26 12.40 9.79
N LEU A 106 -3.26 12.34 11.12
CA LEU A 106 -4.36 11.78 11.93
C LEU A 106 -5.49 12.78 12.23
N LYS A 107 -5.34 14.08 11.95
CA LYS A 107 -6.35 15.10 12.25
C LYS A 107 -7.59 15.01 11.36
N LYS A 108 -7.45 14.50 10.13
CA LYS A 108 -8.54 14.46 9.17
C LYS A 108 -9.48 13.29 9.47
N ARG A 109 -10.77 13.51 9.25
CA ARG A 109 -11.81 12.49 9.46
C ARG A 109 -12.19 11.84 8.13
N LEU A 110 -12.56 10.57 8.20
CA LEU A 110 -13.14 9.80 7.12
C LEU A 110 -14.50 9.28 7.56
N TYR A 111 -15.44 9.21 6.61
CA TYR A 111 -16.70 8.52 6.82
C TYR A 111 -16.49 7.03 6.54
N LEU A 112 -16.46 6.23 7.61
CA LEU A 112 -16.19 4.81 7.56
C LEU A 112 -17.30 4.05 8.31
N PRO A 113 -17.58 2.79 7.94
CA PRO A 113 -18.47 1.95 8.71
C PRO A 113 -17.94 1.78 10.14
N ILE A 114 -18.85 1.76 11.11
CA ILE A 114 -18.51 1.63 12.54
C ILE A 114 -18.92 0.27 13.12
N ASP A 115 -19.89 -0.41 12.50
CA ASP A 115 -20.34 -1.73 12.91
C ASP A 115 -19.31 -2.79 12.56
N GLU A 116 -18.93 -3.61 13.53
CA GLU A 116 -17.85 -4.60 13.34
C GLU A 116 -18.22 -5.72 12.38
N LYS A 117 -19.51 -6.10 12.31
CA LYS A 117 -19.96 -7.15 11.37
C LYS A 117 -19.92 -6.61 9.94
N GLU A 118 -20.36 -5.38 9.74
CA GLU A 118 -20.29 -4.68 8.46
C GLU A 118 -18.84 -4.49 8.01
N ILE A 119 -17.96 -4.01 8.88
CA ILE A 119 -16.52 -3.86 8.60
C ILE A 119 -15.92 -5.19 8.13
N LYS A 120 -16.20 -6.30 8.83
CA LYS A 120 -15.69 -7.63 8.45
C LYS A 120 -16.24 -8.08 7.10
N LYS A 121 -17.53 -7.87 6.83
CA LYS A 121 -18.15 -8.23 5.55
C LYS A 121 -17.55 -7.44 4.39
N ILE A 122 -17.47 -6.11 4.51
CA ILE A 122 -16.89 -5.23 3.48
C ILE A 122 -15.42 -5.59 3.25
N SER A 123 -14.64 -5.72 4.31
CA SER A 123 -13.23 -6.11 4.20
C SER A 123 -13.07 -7.44 3.46
N SER A 124 -13.88 -8.45 3.81
CA SER A 124 -13.80 -9.78 3.22
C SER A 124 -14.20 -9.76 1.74
N LEU A 125 -15.23 -9.00 1.39
CA LEU A 125 -15.65 -8.79 0.00
C LEU A 125 -14.53 -8.15 -0.85
N LEU A 126 -13.92 -7.07 -0.34
CA LEU A 126 -12.82 -6.38 -1.04
C LEU A 126 -11.63 -7.32 -1.28
N SER A 127 -11.24 -8.09 -0.25
CA SER A 127 -10.16 -9.08 -0.39
C SER A 127 -10.51 -10.20 -1.38
N ALA A 128 -11.77 -10.65 -1.42
CA ALA A 128 -12.22 -11.66 -2.39
C ALA A 128 -12.18 -11.14 -3.83
N ILE A 129 -12.60 -9.88 -4.05
CA ILE A 129 -12.54 -9.24 -5.37
C ILE A 129 -11.09 -9.12 -5.84
N GLU A 130 -10.19 -8.64 -4.98
CA GLU A 130 -8.77 -8.51 -5.34
C GLU A 130 -8.15 -9.87 -5.62
N SER A 131 -8.44 -10.89 -4.79
CA SER A 131 -7.98 -12.25 -5.04
C SER A 131 -8.47 -12.79 -6.39
N LYS A 132 -9.74 -12.58 -6.74
CA LYS A 132 -10.27 -12.97 -8.05
C LYS A 132 -9.52 -12.25 -9.16
N LYS A 133 -9.36 -10.93 -9.06
CA LYS A 133 -8.62 -10.13 -10.04
C LYS A 133 -7.20 -10.66 -10.23
N THR A 134 -6.47 -10.99 -9.16
CA THR A 134 -5.13 -11.59 -9.25
C THR A 134 -5.15 -12.92 -10.02
N VAL A 135 -6.11 -13.79 -9.74
CA VAL A 135 -6.26 -15.08 -10.44
C VAL A 135 -6.50 -14.87 -11.95
N GLU A 136 -7.46 -14.01 -12.31
CA GLU A 136 -7.73 -13.70 -13.73
C GLU A 136 -6.51 -13.05 -14.41
N MET A 137 -5.82 -12.15 -13.67
CA MET A 137 -4.45 -11.65 -13.88
C MET A 137 -3.50 -12.70 -14.48
N ASN A 138 -3.27 -13.71 -13.65
CA ASN A 138 -2.31 -14.77 -13.90
C ASN A 138 -2.77 -15.70 -15.04
N ILE A 139 -4.07 -16.00 -15.12
CA ILE A 139 -4.62 -16.81 -16.21
C ILE A 139 -4.38 -16.11 -17.56
N LEU A 140 -4.69 -14.82 -17.65
CA LEU A 140 -4.48 -14.04 -18.86
C LEU A 140 -3.01 -14.04 -19.30
N GLU A 141 -2.08 -13.88 -18.37
CA GLU A 141 -0.63 -13.94 -18.66
C GLU A 141 -0.21 -15.31 -19.20
N ARG A 142 -0.67 -16.40 -18.57
CA ARG A 142 -0.39 -17.77 -19.03
C ARG A 142 -0.94 -18.01 -20.43
N LEU A 143 -2.16 -17.57 -20.73
CA LEU A 143 -2.76 -17.69 -22.06
C LEU A 143 -2.00 -16.88 -23.11
N LYS A 144 -1.53 -15.66 -22.78
CA LYS A 144 -0.68 -14.86 -23.68
C LYS A 144 0.64 -15.56 -23.98
N ASN A 145 1.28 -16.15 -22.97
CA ASN A 145 2.53 -16.88 -23.15
C ASN A 145 2.32 -18.16 -23.98
N GLN A 146 1.23 -18.89 -23.75
CA GLN A 146 0.88 -20.06 -24.53
C GLN A 146 0.61 -19.71 -26.01
N LYS A 147 -0.17 -18.65 -26.26
CA LYS A 147 -0.41 -18.14 -27.62
C LYS A 147 0.90 -17.77 -28.32
N LYS A 148 1.79 -17.06 -27.64
CA LYS A 148 3.09 -16.67 -28.18
C LYS A 148 3.91 -17.90 -28.59
N HIS A 149 3.97 -18.90 -27.71
CA HIS A 149 4.69 -20.13 -27.98
C HIS A 149 4.13 -20.87 -29.21
N PHE A 150 2.81 -21.06 -29.28
CA PHE A 150 2.20 -21.73 -30.43
C PHE A 150 2.43 -20.99 -31.74
N LEU A 151 2.30 -19.66 -31.77
CA LEU A 151 2.58 -18.88 -32.99
C LEU A 151 4.04 -19.00 -33.46
N GLN A 152 5.00 -19.12 -32.53
CA GLN A 152 6.40 -19.36 -32.88
C GLN A 152 6.63 -20.77 -33.46
N GLN A 153 5.85 -21.76 -33.04
CA GLN A 153 5.92 -23.14 -33.52
C GLN A 153 5.14 -23.36 -34.83
N MET A 154 4.36 -22.39 -35.31
CA MET A 154 3.56 -22.52 -36.53
C MET A 154 4.35 -22.24 -37.83
N PHE A 155 5.48 -21.53 -37.76
CA PHE A 155 6.30 -21.18 -38.92
C PHE A 155 7.61 -21.99 -38.95
N ILE A 156 7.47 -23.32 -38.92
CA ILE A 156 8.54 -24.28 -39.26
C ILE A 156 8.59 -24.42 -40.78
#